data_AF-H0T036-F1
#
_entry.id   AF-H0T036-F1
#
_cell.length_a   1.000
_cell.length_b   1.000
_cell.length_c   1.000
_cell.angle_alpha   90.00
_cell.angle_beta   90.00
_cell.angle_gamma   90.00
#
_symmetry.space_group_name_H-M   'P 1'
#
loop_
_entity.id
_entity.type
_entity.pdbx_description
1 polymer ?
#
loop_
_entity_poly.entity_id
_entity_poly.type
_entity_poly.pdbx_seq_one_letter_code
_entity_poly.pdbx_strand_id
1 'polypeptide(L)' 'MRALNIITLVLVIIGGLNWGLVGLFDVDLVTAIFGNGAAETATSSPIARIVYILVALAAIYQIGMLVRLSSTRSDVVYR' A
#
# COMPACT_ATOMS: atom_id res chain seq x y z
N MET A 1 18.39 0.29 12.07
CA MET A 1 17.19 1.05 11.65
C MET A 1 16.81 0.94 10.18
N ARG A 2 17.76 0.77 9.23
CA ARG A 2 17.45 0.80 7.78
C ARG A 2 16.53 -0.33 7.29
N ALA A 3 16.68 -1.56 7.80
CA ALA A 3 15.81 -2.68 7.44
C ALA A 3 14.35 -2.41 7.86
N LEU A 4 14.14 -1.81 9.05
CA LEU A 4 12.82 -1.43 9.52
C LEU A 4 12.16 -0.42 8.60
N ASN A 5 12.88 0.58 8.09
CA ASN A 5 12.33 1.56 7.15
C ASN A 5 11.86 0.93 5.84
N ILE A 6 12.56 -0.11 5.36
CA ILE A 6 12.15 -0.85 4.16
C ILE A 6 10.90 -1.66 4.45
N ILE A 7 10.87 -2.38 5.58
CA ILE A 7 9.73 -3.20 6.00
C ILE A 7 8.48 -2.33 6.16
N THR A 8 8.58 -1.19 6.85
CA THR A 8 7.45 -0.27 7.04
C THR A 8 6.97 0.30 5.72
N LEU A 9 7.87 0.67 4.81
CA LEU A 9 7.51 1.22 3.50
C LEU A 9 6.82 0.19 2.61
N VAL A 10 7.28 -1.07 2.63
CA VAL A 10 6.61 -2.19 1.94
C VAL A 10 5.21 -2.44 2.52
N LEU A 11 5.06 -2.46 3.85
CA LEU A 11 3.75 -2.63 4.50
C LEU A 11 2.78 -1.50 4.14
N VAL A 12 3.24 -0.25 4.09
CA VAL A 12 2.42 0.91 3.67
C VAL A 12 1.99 0.78 2.21
N ILE A 13 2.88 0.36 1.32
CA ILE A 13 2.55 0.13 -0.09
C ILE A 13 1.46 -0.94 -0.22
N ILE A 14 1.65 -2.10 0.43
CA ILE A 14 0.69 -3.21 0.38
C ILE A 14 -0.67 -2.77 0.94
N GLY A 15 -0.69 -2.12 2.11
CA GLY A 15 -1.92 -1.63 2.73
C GLY A 15 -2.66 -0.60 1.88
N GLY A 16 -1.94 0.38 1.32
CA GLY A 16 -2.56 1.41 0.48
C GLY A 16 -3.06 0.90 -0.87
N LEU A 17 -2.38 -0.09 -1.48
CA LEU A 17 -2.90 -0.77 -2.66
C LEU A 17 -4.19 -1.55 -2.35
N ASN A 18 -4.26 -2.25 -1.21
CA ASN A 18 -5.50 -2.91 -0.78
C ASN A 18 -6.64 -1.89 -0.61
N TRP A 19 -6.37 -0.77 0.05
CA TRP A 19 -7.37 0.29 0.24
C TRP A 19 -7.84 0.89 -1.10
N GLY A 20 -6.96 0.99 -2.10
CA GLY A 20 -7.37 1.39 -3.45
C GLY A 20 -8.38 0.44 -4.09
N LEU A 21 -8.22 -0.87 -3.85
CA LEU A 21 -9.14 -1.89 -4.35
C LEU A 21 -10.49 -1.84 -3.62
N VAL A 22 -10.48 -1.52 -2.32
CA VAL A 22 -11.70 -1.24 -1.55
C VAL A 22 -12.39 0.02 -2.08
N GLY A 23 -11.66 1.10 -2.35
CA GLY A 23 -12.22 2.37 -2.81
C GLY A 23 -12.78 2.36 -4.24
N LEU A 24 -12.16 1.64 -5.18
CA LEU A 24 -12.59 1.56 -6.58
C LEU A 24 -13.61 0.45 -6.83
N PHE A 25 -13.38 -0.73 -6.26
CA PHE A 25 -14.07 -1.95 -6.65
C PHE A 25 -14.84 -2.58 -5.48
N ASP A 26 -14.80 -1.99 -4.28
CA ASP A 26 -15.34 -2.58 -3.06
C ASP A 26 -14.78 -4.01 -2.85
N VAL A 27 -13.49 -4.20 -3.14
CA VAL A 27 -12.78 -5.48 -2.94
C VAL A 27 -11.70 -5.31 -1.87
N ASP A 28 -11.86 -5.99 -0.74
CA ASP A 28 -10.83 -6.10 0.29
C ASP A 28 -10.08 -7.44 0.18
N LEU A 29 -8.85 -7.42 -0.32
CA LEU A 29 -8.01 -8.63 -0.44
C LEU A 29 -7.52 -9.15 0.90
N VAL A 30 -7.30 -8.28 1.89
CA VAL A 30 -6.86 -8.72 3.22
C VAL A 30 -7.96 -9.59 3.82
N THR A 31 -9.20 -9.13 3.72
CA THR A 31 -10.37 -9.88 4.16
C THR A 31 -10.65 -11.10 3.27
N ALA A 32 -10.41 -11.04 1.96
CA ALA A 32 -10.59 -12.20 1.08
C ALA A 32 -9.61 -13.35 1.38
N ILE A 33 -8.39 -13.04 1.83
CA ILE A 33 -7.34 -14.05 2.08
C ILE A 33 -7.33 -14.47 3.56
N PHE A 34 -7.55 -13.53 4.49
CA PHE A 34 -7.41 -13.76 5.93
C PHE A 34 -8.73 -13.67 6.70
N GLY A 35 -9.81 -13.19 6.07
CA GLY A 35 -11.13 -13.12 6.66
C GLY A 35 -11.81 -14.49 6.58
N ASN A 36 -12.29 -14.97 7.73
CA ASN A 36 -13.01 -16.25 7.86
C ASN A 36 -14.44 -16.19 7.27
N GLY A 37 -14.62 -15.61 6.07
CA GLY A 37 -15.90 -15.48 5.37
C GLY A 37 -16.69 -14.18 5.64
N ALA A 38 -16.18 -13.29 6.50
CA ALA A 38 -16.79 -11.98 6.72
C ALA A 38 -16.36 -11.00 5.62
N ALA A 39 -17.03 -11.00 4.46
CA ALA A 39 -16.83 -9.96 3.45
C ALA A 39 -17.55 -8.67 3.87
N GLU A 40 -16.92 -7.89 4.74
CA GLU A 40 -17.44 -6.61 5.20
C GLU A 40 -16.98 -5.49 4.28
N THR A 41 -17.55 -5.40 3.08
CA THR A 41 -17.29 -4.28 2.18
C THR A 41 -18.51 -3.39 2.09
N ALA A 42 -18.47 -2.31 2.87
CA ALA A 42 -19.46 -1.27 2.85
C ALA A 42 -18.79 0.09 2.68
N THR A 43 -18.23 0.36 1.49
CA THR A 43 -17.91 1.74 1.09
C THR A 43 -19.18 2.45 0.62
N SER A 44 -20.17 2.51 1.52
CA SER A 44 -21.46 3.18 1.32
C SER A 44 -21.34 4.71 1.43
N SER A 45 -20.23 5.22 1.97
CA SER A 45 -19.91 6.64 2.04
C SER A 45 -19.06 7.10 0.85
N PRO A 46 -19.53 8.03 0.01
CA PRO A 46 -18.75 8.61 -1.09
C PRO A 46 -17.45 9.28 -0.62
N ILE A 47 -17.43 9.82 0.60
CA ILE A 47 -16.27 10.46 1.20
C ILE A 47 -15.18 9.42 1.53
N ALA A 48 -15.58 8.23 2.00
CA ALA A 48 -14.63 7.15 2.29
C ALA A 48 -13.91 6.66 1.02
N ARG A 49 -14.62 6.57 -0.11
CA ARG A 49 -14.03 6.22 -1.42
C ARG A 49 -12.91 7.19 -1.81
N ILE A 50 -13.15 8.50 -1.66
CA ILE A 50 -12.15 9.52 -1.98
C ILE A 50 -10.90 9.33 -1.12
N VAL A 51 -11.05 9.13 0.19
CA VAL A 51 -9.92 8.90 1.09
C VAL A 51 -9.14 7.64 0.69
N TYR A 52 -9.83 6.52 0.42
CA TYR A 52 -9.19 5.29 -0.01
C TYR A 52 -8.41 5.43 -1.31
N ILE A 53 -8.96 6.16 -2.29
CA ILE A 53 -8.25 6.47 -3.55
C ILE A 53 -7.00 7.32 -3.27
N LEU A 54 -7.09 8.34 -2.41
CA LEU A 54 -5.95 9.17 -2.04
C LEU A 54 -4.86 8.35 -1.33
N VAL A 55 -5.23 7.43 -0.44
CA VAL A 55 -4.28 6.52 0.22
C VAL A 55 -3.61 5.60 -0.82
N ALA A 56 -4.37 5.08 -1.79
CA ALA A 56 -3.82 4.25 -2.86
C ALA A 56 -2.83 5.01 -3.74
N LEU A 57 -3.14 6.26 -4.10
CA LEU A 57 -2.23 7.14 -4.84
C LEU A 57 -0.95 7.43 -4.04
N ALA A 58 -1.06 7.66 -2.73
CA ALA A 58 0.09 7.84 -1.86
C ALA A 58 0.97 6.57 -1.82
N ALA A 59 0.37 5.38 -1.74
CA ALA A 59 1.10 4.12 -1.79
C ALA A 59 1.83 3.91 -3.12
N ILE A 60 1.19 4.24 -4.26
CA ILE A 60 1.83 4.18 -5.58
C ILE A 60 3.04 5.12 -5.64
N TYR A 61 2.92 6.34 -5.09
CA TYR A 61 4.05 7.27 -5.02
C TYR A 61 5.23 6.71 -4.20
N GLN A 62 4.95 6.03 -3.09
CA GLN A 62 5.98 5.41 -2.24
C GLN A 62 6.76 4.29 -2.96
N ILE A 63 6.18 3.62 -3.96
CA ILE A 63 6.91 2.64 -4.78
C ILE A 63 8.13 3.29 -5.46
N GLY A 64 7.95 4.50 -6.02
CA GLY A 64 9.06 5.25 -6.62
C GLY A 64 10.16 5.60 -5.62
N MET A 65 9.79 5.90 -4.37
CA MET A 65 10.74 6.14 -3.27
C MET A 65 11.47 4.84 -2.86
N LEU A 66 10.77 3.70 -2.81
CA LEU A 66 11.37 2.39 -2.51
C LEU A 66 12.46 2.02 -3.52
N VAL A 67 12.16 2.19 -4.82
CA VAL A 67 13.10 1.90 -5.90
C VAL A 67 14.36 2.76 -5.75
N ARG A 68 14.20 4.07 -5.49
CA ARG A 68 15.34 4.99 -5.27
C ARG A 68 16.20 4.57 -4.07
N LEU A 69 15.59 4.21 -2.95
CA LEU A 69 16.30 3.74 -1.74
C LEU A 69 17.06 2.44 -1.97
N SER A 70 16.59 1.61 -2.90
CA SER A 70 17.22 0.35 -3.30
C SER A 70 18.42 0.58 -4.21
N SER A 71 18.33 1.54 -5.15
CA SER A 71 19.38 1.86 -6.12
C SER A 71 20.62 2.56 -5.52
N THR A 72 20.48 3.32 -4.43
CA THR A 72 21.64 3.95 -3.74
C THR A 72 22.67 2.93 -3.20
N ARG A 73 22.35 1.63 -3.23
CA ARG A 73 23.22 0.56 -2.72
C ARG A 73 24.33 0.15 -3.69
N SER A 74 24.23 0.40 -5.00
CA SER A 74 25.26 0.01 -5.97
C SER A 74 26.42 0.99 -6.08
N ASP A 75 26.17 2.28 -5.84
CA ASP A 75 27.15 3.33 -6.18
C ASP A 75 28.21 3.58 -5.09
N VAL A 76 27.95 3.14 -3.86
CA VAL A 76 28.87 3.33 -2.73
C VAL A 76 29.82 2.14 -2.53
N VAL A 77 29.45 0.95 -3.02
CA VAL A 77 30.28 -0.27 -2.85
C VAL A 77 31.39 -0.35 -3.91
N TYR A 78 31.29 0.38 -5.01
CA TYR A 78 32.27 0.43 -6.11
C TYR A 78 33.08 1.74 -6.19
N ARG A 79 33.03 2.59 -5.16
CA ARG A 79 33.85 3.80 -5.04
C ARG A 79 34.78 3.73 -3.85
#